data_AF-A0A4Y2ISE2-F1
#
_entry.id   AF-A0A4Y2ISE2-F1
#
_cell.length_a   1.000
_cell.length_b   1.000
_cell.length_c   1.000
_cell.angle_alpha   90.00
_cell.angle_beta   90.00
_cell.angle_gamma   90.00
#
_symmetry.space_group_name_H-M   'P 1'
#
loop_
_entity.id
_entity.type
_entity.pdbx_description
1 polymer ?
#
loop_
_entity_poly.entity_id
_entity_poly.type
_entity_poly.pdbx_seq_one_letter_code
_entity_poly.pdbx_strand_id
1 'polypeptide(L)'
;MKLTTILFKYKFVKGIPGNIWIGKHRFVPPVTRKVRLEMYRKMMIEEEVMMYLKNPYVTEDQEKLYLEQNEKPQEKVFIEEASKLTPLKERSVAYHLNRLNHNRTWGDHNYEPDLK
;
A
#
# COMPACT_ATOMS: atom_id res chain seq x y z
N MET A 1 16.52 -26.13 -6.17
CA MET A 1 17.96 -25.84 -6.03
C MET A 1 18.24 -24.41 -6.49
N LYS A 2 18.63 -23.50 -5.59
CA LYS A 2 18.84 -22.08 -5.93
C LYS A 2 20.20 -21.81 -6.60
N LEU A 3 21.16 -22.72 -6.44
CA LEU A 3 22.53 -22.57 -6.93
C LEU A 3 22.62 -22.74 -8.46
N THR A 4 21.86 -23.69 -9.02
CA THR A 4 21.80 -23.93 -10.47
C THR A 4 21.24 -22.73 -11.22
N THR A 5 20.18 -22.09 -10.69
CA THR A 5 19.61 -20.87 -11.29
C THR A 5 20.58 -19.69 -11.34
N ILE A 6 21.45 -19.55 -10.34
CA ILE A 6 22.47 -18.49 -10.29
C ILE A 6 23.56 -18.77 -11.34
N LEU A 7 24.10 -19.99 -11.38
CA LEU A 7 25.14 -20.40 -12.33
C LEU A 7 24.70 -20.29 -13.80
N PHE A 8 23.47 -20.72 -14.12
CA PHE A 8 22.93 -20.57 -15.48
C PHE A 8 22.77 -19.09 -15.87
N LYS A 9 22.33 -18.22 -14.95
CA LYS A 9 22.22 -16.77 -15.20
C LYS A 9 23.57 -16.14 -15.54
N TYR A 10 24.62 -16.47 -14.80
CA TYR A 10 25.97 -15.95 -15.08
C TYR A 10 26.57 -16.48 -16.39
N LYS A 11 26.24 -17.72 -16.78
CA LYS A 11 26.71 -18.30 -18.06
C LYS A 11 26.14 -17.59 -19.29
N PHE A 12 24.87 -17.19 -19.26
CA PHE A 12 24.21 -16.53 -20.40
C PHE A 12 24.48 -15.01 -20.48
N VAL A 13 25.02 -14.40 -19.42
CA VAL A 13 25.27 -12.95 -19.32
C VAL A 13 26.75 -12.61 -19.56
N LYS A 14 27.65 -13.61 -19.52
CA LYS A 14 29.10 -13.41 -19.71
C LYS A 14 29.38 -13.05 -21.18
N GLY A 15 29.88 -11.83 -21.43
CA GLY A 15 30.34 -11.39 -22.75
C GLY A 15 29.49 -10.31 -23.42
N ILE A 16 28.44 -9.81 -22.76
CA ILE A 16 27.66 -8.67 -23.28
C ILE A 16 28.39 -7.37 -22.89
N PRO A 17 28.82 -6.52 -23.85
CA PRO A 17 29.51 -5.28 -23.54
C PRO A 17 28.53 -4.24 -22.99
N GLY A 18 28.92 -3.53 -21.93
CA GLY A 18 28.13 -2.44 -21.36
C GLY A 18 26.91 -2.91 -20.55
N ASN A 19 25.83 -2.11 -20.57
CA ASN A 19 24.63 -2.40 -19.80
C ASN A 19 23.81 -3.53 -20.46
N ILE A 20 23.58 -4.61 -19.72
CA ILE A 20 22.92 -5.83 -20.20
C ILE A 20 21.47 -5.59 -20.67
N TRP A 21 20.78 -4.57 -20.17
CA TRP A 21 19.36 -4.34 -20.44
C TRP A 21 19.10 -3.37 -21.61
N ILE A 22 20.12 -2.61 -22.03
CA ILE A 22 19.95 -1.46 -22.93
C ILE A 22 21.01 -1.51 -24.03
N GLY A 23 20.71 -0.92 -25.19
CA GLY A 23 21.66 -0.82 -26.30
C GLY A 23 21.52 -1.93 -27.34
N LYS A 24 22.52 -2.00 -28.24
CA LYS A 24 22.53 -2.91 -29.40
C LYS A 24 22.71 -4.36 -28.99
N HIS A 25 23.66 -4.63 -28.09
CA HIS A 25 23.93 -5.97 -27.58
C HIS A 25 23.37 -6.06 -26.16
N ARG A 26 22.17 -6.63 -26.03
CA ARG A 26 21.44 -6.76 -24.76
C ARG A 26 20.98 -8.19 -24.53
N PHE A 27 20.78 -8.55 -23.27
CA PHE A 27 20.16 -9.81 -22.91
C PHE A 27 18.64 -9.71 -23.04
N VAL A 28 18.06 -10.56 -23.89
CA VAL A 28 16.61 -10.72 -23.98
C VAL A 28 16.24 -12.01 -23.25
N PRO A 29 15.52 -11.94 -22.11
CA PRO A 29 15.10 -13.14 -21.41
C PRO A 29 14.17 -13.97 -22.33
N PRO A 30 14.34 -15.30 -22.40
CA PRO A 30 13.51 -16.14 -23.24
C PRO A 30 12.08 -16.20 -22.70
N VAL A 31 11.10 -16.21 -23.61
CA VAL A 31 9.68 -16.32 -23.24
C VAL A 31 9.38 -17.76 -22.82
N THR A 32 9.31 -17.98 -21.51
CA THR A 32 9.01 -19.31 -20.95
C THR A 32 7.52 -19.66 -21.09
N ARG A 33 7.17 -20.94 -20.95
CA ARG A 33 5.77 -21.39 -20.94
C ARG A 33 4.96 -20.72 -19.83
N LYS A 34 5.57 -20.47 -18.67
CA LYS A 34 4.92 -19.77 -17.54
C LYS A 34 4.51 -18.35 -17.92
N VAL A 35 5.41 -17.58 -18.54
CA VAL A 35 5.14 -16.21 -19.00
C VAL A 35 3.99 -16.19 -20.02
N ARG A 36 3.97 -17.15 -20.96
CA ARG A 36 2.84 -17.28 -21.91
C ARG A 36 1.52 -17.54 -21.20
N LEU A 37 1.51 -18.44 -20.22
CA LEU A 37 0.31 -18.80 -19.49
C LEU A 37 -0.22 -17.63 -18.65
N GLU A 38 0.66 -16.88 -18.00
CA GLU A 38 0.30 -15.65 -17.28
C GLU A 38 -0.29 -14.58 -18.20
N MET A 39 0.28 -14.41 -19.39
CA MET A 39 -0.26 -13.51 -20.42
C MET A 39 -1.68 -13.92 -20.82
N TYR A 40 -1.92 -15.20 -21.12
CA TYR A 40 -3.27 -15.67 -21.47
C TYR A 40 -4.28 -15.47 -20.34
N ARG A 41 -3.89 -15.70 -19.09
CA ARG A 41 -4.77 -15.44 -17.94
C ARG A 41 -5.17 -13.96 -17.85
N LYS A 42 -4.22 -13.04 -18.06
CA LYS A 42 -4.52 -11.61 -18.08
C LYS A 42 -5.48 -11.25 -19.21
N MET A 43 -5.24 -11.78 -20.41
CA MET A 43 -6.12 -11.55 -21.56
C MET A 43 -7.55 -12.04 -21.31
N MET A 44 -7.72 -13.20 -20.67
CA MET A 44 -9.06 -13.71 -20.33
C MET A 44 -9.78 -12.80 -19.32
N ILE A 45 -9.07 -12.28 -18.32
CA ILE A 45 -9.64 -11.32 -17.36
C ILE A 45 -10.01 -10.02 -18.07
N GLU A 46 -9.16 -9.52 -18.96
CA GLU A 46 -9.44 -8.30 -19.73
C GLU A 46 -10.66 -8.47 -20.63
N GLU A 47 -10.82 -9.62 -21.28
CA GLU A 47 -12.00 -9.95 -22.08
C GLU A 47 -13.29 -9.98 -21.25
N GLU A 48 -13.24 -10.63 -20.08
CA GLU A 48 -14.37 -10.66 -19.14
C GLU A 48 -14.74 -9.25 -18.67
N VAL A 49 -13.75 -8.42 -18.30
CA VAL A 49 -13.97 -7.04 -17.88
C VAL A 49 -14.55 -6.20 -19.02
N MET A 50 -14.04 -6.35 -20.25
CA MET A 50 -14.58 -5.67 -21.42
C MET A 50 -16.04 -6.05 -21.69
N MET A 51 -16.42 -7.31 -21.47
CA MET A 51 -17.81 -7.74 -21.59
C MET A 51 -18.73 -6.99 -20.62
N TYR A 52 -18.31 -6.83 -19.36
CA TYR A 52 -19.10 -6.10 -18.36
C TYR A 52 -19.16 -4.60 -18.64
N LEU A 53 -18.06 -4.00 -19.11
CA LEU A 53 -17.99 -2.56 -19.41
C LEU A 53 -18.69 -2.16 -20.71
N LYS A 54 -18.99 -3.11 -21.60
CA LYS A 54 -19.56 -2.83 -22.93
C LYS A 54 -20.93 -2.15 -22.87
N ASN A 55 -21.75 -2.48 -21.88
CA ASN A 55 -23.14 -2.03 -21.81
C ASN A 55 -23.35 -1.20 -20.54
N PRO A 56 -23.07 0.12 -20.58
CA PRO A 56 -23.33 0.99 -19.45
C PRO A 56 -24.84 1.12 -19.22
N TYR A 57 -25.24 1.17 -17.95
CA TYR A 57 -26.64 1.36 -17.56
C TYR A 57 -27.11 2.81 -17.75
N VAL A 58 -26.19 3.77 -17.56
CA VAL A 58 -26.45 5.21 -17.65
C VAL A 58 -25.80 5.75 -18.91
N THR A 59 -26.53 6.55 -19.67
CA THR A 59 -25.97 7.29 -20.81
C THR A 59 -25.17 8.49 -20.34
N GLU A 60 -24.15 8.91 -21.10
CA GLU A 60 -23.30 10.05 -20.77
C GLU A 60 -24.08 11.33 -20.43
N ASP A 61 -25.17 11.62 -21.17
CA ASP A 61 -26.02 12.79 -20.93
C ASP A 61 -26.75 12.73 -19.57
N GLN A 62 -27.21 11.54 -19.18
CA GLN A 62 -27.89 11.31 -17.89
C GLN A 62 -26.91 11.42 -16.73
N GLU A 63 -25.70 10.89 -16.90
CA GLU A 63 -24.63 11.03 -15.92
C GLU A 63 -24.26 12.50 -15.73
N LYS A 64 -24.10 13.25 -16.82
CA LYS A 64 -23.82 14.68 -16.78
C LYS A 64 -24.89 15.47 -16.03
N LEU A 65 -26.17 15.22 -16.35
CA LEU A 65 -27.29 15.88 -15.66
C LEU A 65 -27.33 15.54 -14.17
N TYR A 66 -27.05 14.28 -13.81
CA TYR A 66 -26.97 13.85 -12.41
C TYR A 66 -25.82 14.55 -11.66
N LEU A 67 -24.66 14.71 -12.29
CA LEU A 67 -23.50 15.37 -11.70
C LEU A 67 -23.71 16.88 -11.54
N GLU A 68 -24.35 17.55 -12.51
CA GLU A 68 -24.75 18.96 -12.41
C GLU A 68 -25.76 19.16 -11.27
N GLN A 69 -26.64 18.19 -11.01
CA GLN A 69 -27.58 18.25 -9.90
C GLN A 69 -26.95 17.92 -8.54
N ASN A 70 -25.87 17.13 -8.52
CA ASN A 70 -25.21 16.63 -7.31
C ASN A 70 -23.71 16.96 -7.32
N GLU A 71 -23.37 18.25 -7.46
CA GLU A 71 -22.00 18.74 -7.68
C GLU A 71 -20.95 18.33 -6.62
N LYS A 72 -21.37 17.84 -5.44
CA LYS A 72 -20.47 17.54 -4.33
C LYS A 72 -20.64 16.12 -3.79
N PRO A 73 -19.64 15.24 -3.95
CA PRO A 73 -19.53 14.09 -3.07
C PRO A 73 -19.29 14.62 -1.65
N GLN A 74 -20.24 14.36 -0.74
CA GLN A 74 -20.20 14.82 0.66
C GLN A 74 -18.87 14.48 1.36
N GLU A 75 -18.20 13.41 0.90
CA GLU A 75 -16.92 12.94 1.43
C GLU A 75 -15.76 13.94 1.30
N LYS A 76 -15.71 14.74 0.22
CA LYS A 76 -14.61 15.72 0.04
C LYS A 76 -14.70 16.85 1.06
N VAL A 77 -15.92 17.22 1.44
CA VAL A 77 -16.18 18.28 2.44
C VAL A 77 -15.64 17.85 3.81
N PHE A 78 -15.86 16.59 4.20
CA PHE A 78 -15.40 16.07 5.48
C PHE A 78 -13.88 16.04 5.63
N ILE A 79 -13.15 15.71 4.56
CA ILE A 79 -11.68 15.63 4.58
C ILE A 79 -11.06 17.03 4.72
N GLU A 80 -11.60 18.02 4.01
CA GLU A 80 -11.12 19.39 4.13
C GLU A 80 -11.36 19.96 5.53
N GLU A 81 -12.52 19.71 6.13
CA GLU A 81 -12.84 20.12 7.49
C GLU A 81 -11.95 19.42 8.52
N ALA A 82 -11.76 18.10 8.39
CA ALA A 82 -10.89 17.33 9.28
C ALA A 82 -9.42 17.76 9.19
N SER A 83 -8.93 18.11 8.01
CA SER A 83 -7.54 18.59 7.81
C SER A 83 -7.28 19.98 8.43
N LYS A 84 -8.32 20.83 8.54
CA LYS A 84 -8.23 22.15 9.17
C LYS A 84 -8.18 22.05 10.70
N LEU A 85 -8.64 20.94 11.26
CA LEU A 85 -8.59 20.66 12.69
C LEU A 85 -7.23 20.02 13.04
N THR A 86 -6.20 20.84 13.27
CA THR A 86 -5.02 20.33 13.99
C THR A 86 -5.45 20.02 15.43
N PRO A 87 -5.34 18.76 15.91
CA PRO A 87 -5.73 18.45 17.28
C PRO A 87 -4.83 19.24 18.23
N LEU A 88 -5.45 20.12 19.02
CA LEU A 88 -4.73 20.81 20.09
C LEU A 88 -4.24 19.73 21.07
N LYS A 89 -2.93 19.67 21.30
CA LYS A 89 -2.37 18.73 22.29
C LYS A 89 -3.07 18.96 23.62
N GLU A 90 -3.69 17.92 24.16
CA GLU A 90 -4.40 17.99 25.43
C GLU A 90 -3.44 18.45 26.54
N ARG A 91 -3.65 19.67 27.05
CA ARG A 91 -2.92 20.22 28.21
C ARG A 91 -3.66 19.93 29.51
N SER A 92 -4.15 18.70 29.67
CA SER A 92 -4.83 18.29 30.89
C SER A 92 -3.82 18.07 32.01
N VAL A 93 -4.17 18.49 33.23
CA VAL A 93 -3.37 18.22 34.43
C VAL A 93 -3.11 16.72 34.59
N ALA A 94 -4.10 15.88 34.27
CA ALA A 94 -3.98 14.43 34.32
C ALA A 94 -2.88 13.89 33.38
N TYR A 95 -2.75 14.47 32.17
CA TYR A 95 -1.70 14.11 31.21
C TYR A 95 -0.31 14.38 31.79
N HIS A 96 -0.14 15.55 32.43
CA HIS A 96 1.12 15.92 33.08
C HIS A 96 1.43 15.04 34.31
N LEU A 97 0.43 14.70 35.12
CA LEU A 97 0.59 13.85 36.30
C LEU A 97 0.91 12.40 35.93
N ASN A 98 0.36 11.87 34.84
CA ASN A 98 0.71 10.52 34.37
C ASN A 98 2.19 10.36 34.04
N ARG A 99 2.85 11.43 33.59
CA ARG A 99 4.30 11.40 33.36
C ARG A 99 5.07 11.15 34.66
N LEU A 100 4.58 11.57 35.83
CA LEU A 100 5.27 11.36 37.11
C LEU A 100 5.31 9.87 37.52
N ASN A 101 4.38 9.06 37.01
CA ASN A 101 4.31 7.62 37.31
C ASN A 101 5.41 6.78 36.62
N HIS A 102 6.27 7.36 35.78
CA HIS A 102 7.36 6.63 35.11
C HIS A 102 8.38 6.01 36.09
N ASN A 103 8.52 6.60 37.29
CA ASN A 103 9.40 6.10 38.35
C ASN A 103 8.65 5.28 39.41
N ARG A 104 7.39 4.90 39.15
CA ARG A 104 6.61 4.06 40.07
C ARG A 104 7.19 2.65 40.03
N THR A 105 8.14 2.38 40.91
CA THR A 105 8.56 1.04 41.25
C THR A 105 7.48 0.40 42.13
N TRP A 106 7.23 -0.89 41.92
CA TRP A 106 6.53 -1.67 42.93
C TRP A 106 7.55 -1.88 44.04
N GLY A 107 7.50 -1.05 45.07
CA GLY A 107 8.38 -1.18 46.22
C GLY A 107 8.00 -2.42 47.01
N ASP A 108 8.99 -3.28 47.26
CA ASP A 108 8.95 -4.27 48.33
C ASP A 108 8.32 -3.62 49.58
N HIS A 109 7.14 -4.11 49.93
CA HIS A 109 6.45 -3.69 51.13
C HIS A 109 7.23 -4.24 52.33
N ASN A 110 8.28 -3.54 52.76
CA ASN A 110 8.79 -3.70 54.12
C ASN A 110 7.71 -3.11 55.04
N TYR A 111 6.75 -3.97 55.37
CA TYR A 111 5.79 -3.76 56.43
C TYR A 111 6.58 -3.76 57.73
N GLU A 112 6.89 -2.58 58.28
CA GLU A 112 7.25 -2.46 59.69
C GLU A 112 5.95 -2.50 60.48
N PRO A 113 5.66 -3.58 61.25
CA PRO A 113 4.55 -3.57 62.16
C PRO A 113 4.94 -2.67 63.33
N ASP A 114 4.26 -1.54 63.48
CA ASP A 114 4.42 -0.70 64.67
C ASP A 114 4.17 -1.55 65.93
N LEU A 115 5.24 -1.71 66.71
CA LEU A 115 5.27 -2.39 68.01
C LEU A 115 4.92 -1.38 69.11
N LYS A 116 3.83 -1.69 69.82
CA LYS A 116 3.39 -1.23 71.16
C LYS A 116 2.80 0.18 71.29
#